data_AF-A0A975XRS8-F1
#
_entry.id   AF-A0A975XRS8-F1
#
_cell.length_a   1.000
_cell.length_b   1.000
_cell.length_c   1.000
_cell.angle_alpha   90.00
_cell.angle_beta   90.00
_cell.angle_gamma   90.00
#
_symmetry.space_group_name_H-M   'P 1'
#
loop_
_entity.id
_entity.type
_entity.pdbx_description
1 polymer ?
#
loop_
_entity_poly.entity_id
_entity_poly.type
_entity_poly.pdbx_seq_one_letter_code
_entity_poly.pdbx_strand_id
1 'polypeptide(L)' 'MTQLGKGPVESRQSSGGVVTVVSLVVSLALFIGGMFLFGFAFEYPDFATLIFASGLVAVTLGVFIPLQLLRHVDGA' A
#
# COMPACT_ATOMS: atom_id res chain seq x y z
N MET A 1 -40.32 -27.83 -21.09
CA MET A 1 -40.11 -27.62 -19.63
C MET A 1 -38.90 -28.44 -19.18
N THR A 2 -37.70 -27.88 -19.25
CA THR A 2 -36.57 -28.30 -18.40
C THR A 2 -35.62 -27.12 -18.27
N GLN A 3 -35.75 -26.44 -17.13
CA GLN A 3 -34.82 -25.45 -16.60
C GLN A 3 -33.45 -26.08 -16.35
N LEU A 4 -32.51 -25.26 -15.87
CA LEU A 4 -31.25 -25.61 -15.20
C LEU A 4 -30.12 -25.98 -16.18
N GLY A 5 -29.13 -25.14 -16.37
CA GLY A 5 -28.46 -24.38 -15.31
C GLY A 5 -27.01 -24.81 -15.31
N LYS A 6 -26.21 -24.21 -16.19
CA LYS A 6 -24.75 -24.33 -16.15
C LYS A 6 -24.11 -23.08 -16.72
N GLY A 7 -24.43 -21.94 -16.11
CA GLY A 7 -23.42 -20.90 -16.04
C GLY A 7 -22.33 -21.43 -15.11
N PRO A 8 -21.04 -21.46 -15.52
CA PRO A 8 -19.97 -21.74 -14.58
C PRO A 8 -20.07 -20.70 -13.46
N VAL A 9 -20.23 -21.17 -12.23
CA VAL A 9 -20.20 -20.33 -11.03
C VAL A 9 -18.84 -19.65 -11.04
N GLU A 10 -18.83 -18.38 -11.44
CA GLU A 10 -17.63 -17.56 -11.48
C GLU A 10 -17.21 -17.28 -10.04
N SER A 11 -16.38 -18.17 -9.49
CA SER A 11 -15.77 -18.04 -8.16
C SER A 11 -14.67 -16.96 -8.12
N ARG A 12 -14.69 -15.99 -9.05
CA ARG A 12 -13.69 -14.92 -9.17
C ARG A 12 -13.95 -13.79 -8.17
N GLN A 13 -13.84 -14.00 -6.86
CA GLN A 13 -13.92 -12.81 -5.98
C GLN A 13 -13.24 -12.85 -4.61
N SER A 14 -12.33 -13.78 -4.32
CA SER A 14 -11.69 -13.83 -2.98
C SER A 14 -10.17 -13.66 -2.95
N SER A 15 -9.50 -13.41 -4.08
CA SER A 15 -8.04 -13.18 -4.09
C SER A 15 -7.64 -11.70 -3.94
N GLY A 16 -8.52 -10.77 -4.32
CA GLY A 16 -8.21 -9.32 -4.28
C GLY A 16 -8.12 -8.75 -2.87
N GLY A 17 -8.97 -9.21 -1.94
CA GLY A 17 -9.07 -8.61 -0.60
C GLY A 17 -7.79 -8.70 0.23
N VAL A 18 -7.09 -9.84 0.20
CA VAL A 18 -5.85 -10.03 0.96
C VAL A 18 -4.75 -9.12 0.44
N VAL A 19 -4.62 -8.98 -0.88
CA VAL A 19 -3.62 -8.10 -1.51
C VAL A 19 -3.87 -6.64 -1.13
N THR A 20 -5.14 -6.21 -1.12
CA THR A 20 -5.52 -4.86 -0.66
C THR A 20 -5.13 -4.63 0.79
N VAL A 21 -5.46 -5.56 1.70
CA VAL A 21 -5.12 -5.45 3.13
C VAL A 21 -3.60 -5.41 3.33
N VAL A 22 -2.85 -6.30 2.69
CA VAL A 22 -1.38 -6.32 2.78
C VAL A 22 -0.79 -5.01 2.27
N SER A 23 -1.28 -4.50 1.14
CA SER A 23 -0.79 -3.23 0.59
C SER A 23 -1.08 -2.04 1.51
N LEU A 24 -2.24 -2.02 2.16
CA LEU A 24 -2.62 -0.98 3.10
C LEU A 24 -1.73 -1.02 4.35
N VAL A 25 -1.46 -2.22 4.89
CA VAL A 25 -0.57 -2.40 6.05
C VAL A 25 0.86 -1.96 5.72
N VAL A 26 1.39 -2.36 4.55
CA VAL A 26 2.74 -1.98 4.12
C VAL A 26 2.84 -0.46 3.90
N SER A 27 1.83 0.16 3.30
CA SER A 27 1.77 1.61 3.06
C SER A 27 1.73 2.39 4.38
N LEU A 28 0.91 1.94 5.32
CA LEU A 28 0.81 2.52 6.65
C LEU A 28 2.14 2.42 7.42
N ALA A 29 2.80 1.26 7.35
CA ALA A 29 4.10 1.07 7.96
C ALA A 29 5.18 1.97 7.35
N LEU A 30 5.20 2.12 6.02
CA LEU A 30 6.13 3.04 5.35
C LEU A 30 5.88 4.50 5.73
N PHE A 31 4.60 4.90 5.83
CA PHE A 31 4.23 6.26 6.20
C PHE A 31 4.66 6.59 7.63
N ILE A 32 4.30 5.72 8.59
CA ILE A 32 4.68 5.89 10.00
C ILE A 32 6.21 5.84 10.16
N GLY A 33 6.86 4.90 9.48
CA GLY A 33 8.32 4.81 9.45
C GLY A 33 8.98 6.08 8.93
N GLY A 34 8.49 6.62 7.81
CA GLY A 34 9.00 7.87 7.25
C GLY A 34 8.79 9.08 8.17
N MET A 35 7.63 9.17 8.83
CA MET A 35 7.36 10.20 9.85
C MET A 35 8.31 10.09 11.06
N PHE A 36 8.61 8.87 11.50
CA PHE A 36 9.58 8.62 12.57
C PHE A 36 10.99 9.04 12.15
N LEU A 37 11.41 8.69 10.92
CA LEU A 37 12.71 9.08 10.37
C LEU A 37 12.89 10.61 10.33
N PHE A 38 11.84 11.37 10.04
CA PHE A 38 11.92 12.84 10.11
C PHE A 38 12.23 13.34 11.53
N GLY A 39 11.62 12.76 12.56
CA GLY A 39 11.97 13.07 13.95
C GLY A 39 13.41 12.67 14.27
N PHE A 40 13.82 11.49 13.83
CA PHE A 40 15.16 10.94 14.06
C PHE A 40 16.26 11.78 13.39
N ALA A 41 15.95 12.46 12.28
CA ALA A 41 16.86 13.38 11.62
C ALA A 41 17.27 14.57 12.50
N PHE A 42 16.43 14.98 13.46
CA PHE A 42 16.76 16.04 14.41
C PHE A 42 17.60 15.55 15.60
N GLU A 43 17.60 14.25 15.85
CA GLU A 43 18.39 13.64 16.93
C GLU A 43 19.84 13.38 16.50
N TYR A 44 20.07 13.13 15.21
CA TYR A 44 21.39 12.84 14.63
C TYR A 44 21.81 13.91 13.60
N PRO A 45 22.39 15.03 14.04
CA PRO A 45 22.72 16.17 13.17
C PRO A 45 23.77 15.85 12.09
N ASP A 46 24.72 14.96 12.36
CA ASP A 46 25.76 14.56 11.40
C ASP A 46 25.21 13.95 10.10
N PHE A 47 24.05 13.30 10.17
CA PHE A 47 23.41 12.65 9.01
C PHE A 47 22.00 13.17 8.75
N ALA A 48 21.63 14.30 9.34
CA ALA A 48 20.28 14.84 9.31
C ALA A 48 19.71 14.92 7.89
N THR A 49 20.49 15.39 6.92
CA THR A 49 20.05 15.51 5.53
C THR A 49 19.74 14.16 4.88
N LEU A 50 20.56 13.13 5.14
CA LEU A 50 20.36 11.79 4.60
C LEU A 50 19.16 11.10 5.27
N ILE A 51 19.04 11.21 6.58
CA ILE A 51 17.93 10.64 7.36
C ILE A 51 16.62 11.32 6.95
N PHE A 52 16.61 12.65 6.84
CA PHE A 52 15.47 13.42 6.36
C PHE A 52 15.07 13.03 4.93
N ALA A 53 16.03 12.95 4.00
CA ALA A 53 15.76 12.55 2.63
C ALA A 53 15.18 11.11 2.55
N SER A 54 15.70 10.19 3.36
CA SER A 54 15.17 8.82 3.42
C SER A 54 13.75 8.75 4.00
N GLY A 55 13.45 9.57 5.01
CA GLY A 55 12.08 9.75 5.52
C GLY A 55 11.13 10.29 4.45
N LEU A 56 11.60 11.26 3.65
CA LEU A 56 10.82 11.83 2.54
C LEU A 56 10.51 10.78 1.46
N VAL A 57 11.48 9.96 1.09
CA VAL A 57 11.27 8.85 0.15
C VAL A 57 10.31 7.81 0.75
N ALA A 58 10.46 7.44 2.02
CA ALA A 58 9.59 6.48 2.68
C ALA A 58 8.12 6.95 2.76
N VAL A 59 7.87 8.22 3.11
CA VAL A 59 6.53 8.81 3.11
C VAL A 59 5.96 8.86 1.69
N THR A 60 6.77 9.28 0.70
CA THR A 60 6.33 9.36 -0.70
C THR A 60 5.89 8.00 -1.23
N LEU A 61 6.68 6.96 -0.97
CA LEU A 61 6.34 5.59 -1.34
C LEU A 61 5.11 5.07 -0.58
N GLY A 62 5.00 5.37 0.72
CA GLY A 62 3.85 4.99 1.53
C GLY A 62 2.53 5.58 1.03
N VAL A 63 2.53 6.81 0.50
CA VAL A 63 1.34 7.43 -0.10
C VAL A 63 1.10 6.92 -1.53
N PHE A 64 2.15 6.58 -2.27
CA PHE A 64 2.06 6.17 -3.66
C PHE A 64 1.54 4.74 -3.86
N ILE A 65 1.93 3.80 -2.99
CA ILE A 65 1.51 2.39 -3.04
C ILE A 65 -0.02 2.23 -3.08
N PRO A 66 -0.83 2.82 -2.17
CA PRO A 66 -2.27 2.66 -2.21
C PRO A 66 -2.88 3.34 -3.45
N LEU A 67 -2.36 4.51 -3.87
CA LEU A 67 -2.86 5.23 -5.04
C LEU A 67 -2.73 4.43 -6.34
N GLN A 68 -1.65 3.67 -6.52
CA GLN A 68 -1.49 2.82 -7.70
C GLN A 68 -2.24 1.49 -7.60
N LEU A 69 -2.32 0.89 -6.40
CA LEU A 69 -2.97 -0.41 -6.22
C LEU A 69 -4.50 -0.30 -6.24
N LEU A 70 -5.09 0.71 -5.57
CA LEU A 70 -6.53 0.99 -5.64
C LEU A 70 -6.98 1.24 -7.08
N ARG A 71 -6.17 1.95 -7.87
CA ARG A 71 -6.44 2.19 -9.30
C ARG A 71 -6.44 0.92 -10.15
N HIS A 72 -5.67 -0.11 -9.78
CA HIS A 72 -5.64 -1.39 -10.51
C HIS A 72 -6.85 -2.28 -10.17
N VAL A 73 -7.48 -2.09 -9.01
CA VAL A 73 -8.63 -2.89 -8.56
C VAL A 73 -9.95 -2.33 -9.11
N ASP A 74 -10.10 -0.99 -9.21
CA ASP A 74 -11.30 -0.35 -9.78
C ASP A 74 -11.33 -0.33 -11.34
N GLY A 75 -10.25 -0.75 -12.00
CA GLY A 75 -10.07 -0.65 -13.45
C GLY A 75 -10.32 -1.93 -14.27
N ALA A 76 -10.97 -2.96 -13.71
CA ALA A 76 -11.28 -4.22 -14.39
C ALA A 76 -12.79 -4.43 -14.57
#